data_AF-W0I856-F1
#
_entry.id   AF-W0I856-F1
#
_cell.length_a   1.000
_cell.length_b   1.000
_cell.length_c   1.000
_cell.angle_alpha   90.00
_cell.angle_beta   90.00
_cell.angle_gamma   90.00
#
_symmetry.space_group_name_H-M   'P 1'
#
loop_
_entity.id
_entity.type
_entity.pdbx_description
1 polymer ?
#
loop_
_entity_poly.entity_id
_entity_poly.type
_entity_poly.pdbx_seq_one_letter_code
_entity_poly.pdbx_strand_id
1 'polypeptide(L)'
;MTIVDVRILVEGASDVEVVSKALQGLALGSEYNITISSIIPTTNLEIAKSAAAGADLLIIATDADRVGRELADRLFRELSELVGHVERMKIPLGHDLEHIDVELVRKELKNTLVRAGLKSLQILPEYMALRNQLLDLKGKYDMLEQEKQNLENQLQELEQKYEELMQEYQRLKDENENLKILLDRRSNLVKIEDAWKQIFPGEEVPSEEIIGKAVEKLGLQGRVIVGQGYIYAEEEKLIEEILKIVYLSMTISKPEEEGIKEVEKVEEEEKLEEAEVFEERIEEL
;
A
#
# COMPACT_ATOMS: atom_id res chain seq x y z
N MET A 1 -45.41 15.99 -8.02
CA MET A 1 -45.77 15.07 -9.12
C MET A 1 -45.04 15.56 -10.35
N THR A 2 -44.30 14.69 -11.01
CA THR A 2 -43.61 15.01 -12.26
C THR A 2 -44.66 15.03 -13.38
N ILE A 3 -44.69 16.11 -14.16
CA ILE A 3 -45.60 16.28 -15.29
C ILE A 3 -44.79 15.97 -16.54
N VAL A 4 -45.34 15.16 -17.46
CA VAL A 4 -44.66 14.79 -18.70
C VAL A 4 -44.70 15.98 -19.67
N ASP A 5 -43.53 16.44 -20.11
CA ASP A 5 -43.40 17.48 -21.14
C ASP A 5 -43.48 16.85 -22.53
N VAL A 6 -44.52 17.19 -23.30
CA VAL A 6 -44.59 16.83 -24.71
C VAL A 6 -44.55 18.03 -25.63
N ARG A 7 -43.78 17.89 -26.70
CA ARG A 7 -43.67 18.87 -27.79
C ARG A 7 -44.19 18.25 -29.07
N ILE A 8 -44.83 19.05 -29.90
CA ILE A 8 -45.35 18.59 -31.20
C ILE A 8 -44.61 19.34 -32.30
N LEU A 9 -43.98 18.61 -33.21
CA LEU A 9 -43.33 19.17 -34.39
C LEU A 9 -44.27 19.06 -35.58
N VAL A 10 -44.50 20.19 -36.25
CA VAL A 10 -45.33 20.31 -37.45
C VAL A 10 -44.54 20.99 -38.57
N GLU A 11 -44.99 20.86 -39.82
CA GLU A 11 -44.25 21.39 -40.98
C GLU A 11 -44.44 22.91 -41.12
N GLY A 12 -45.67 23.38 -40.95
CA GLY A 12 -46.04 24.79 -41.19
C GLY A 12 -46.91 25.42 -40.11
N ALA A 13 -47.15 26.72 -40.25
CA ALA A 13 -47.99 27.50 -39.32
C ALA A 13 -49.47 27.12 -39.39
N SER A 14 -49.97 26.69 -40.55
CA SER A 14 -51.35 26.22 -40.72
C SER A 14 -51.62 24.99 -39.85
N ASP A 15 -50.68 24.04 -39.83
CA ASP A 15 -50.77 22.82 -39.03
C ASP A 15 -50.86 23.12 -37.53
N VAL A 16 -50.15 24.17 -37.08
CA VAL A 16 -50.20 24.62 -35.68
C VAL A 16 -51.63 24.96 -35.30
N GLU A 17 -52.39 25.62 -36.18
CA GLU A 17 -53.76 26.02 -35.88
C GLU A 17 -54.67 24.78 -35.70
N VAL A 18 -54.55 23.80 -36.60
CA VAL A 18 -55.34 22.56 -36.56
C VAL A 18 -55.00 21.75 -35.31
N VAL A 19 -53.72 21.55 -35.02
CA VAL A 19 -53.26 20.83 -33.81
C VAL A 19 -53.70 21.58 -32.56
N SER A 20 -53.54 22.90 -32.50
CA SER A 20 -53.97 23.72 -31.36
C SER A 20 -55.47 23.59 -31.08
N LYS A 21 -56.32 23.65 -32.11
CA LYS A 21 -57.77 23.41 -31.98
C LYS A 21 -58.09 22.00 -31.51
N ALA A 22 -57.36 20.99 -32.00
CA ALA A 22 -57.53 19.61 -31.56
C ALA A 22 -57.21 19.44 -30.06
N LEU A 23 -56.17 20.12 -29.58
CA LEU A 23 -55.71 20.10 -28.19
C LEU A 23 -56.64 20.81 -27.20
N GLN A 24 -57.29 21.91 -27.59
CA GLN A 24 -58.19 22.66 -26.71
C GLN A 24 -59.33 21.83 -26.13
N GLY A 25 -59.74 20.75 -26.81
CA GLY A 25 -60.77 19.82 -26.33
C GLY A 25 -60.22 18.60 -25.57
N LEU A 26 -58.93 18.59 -25.22
CA LEU A 26 -58.28 17.50 -24.48
C LEU A 26 -57.88 17.98 -23.08
N ALA A 27 -58.41 17.30 -22.04
CA ALA A 27 -58.06 17.58 -20.65
C ALA A 27 -56.75 16.87 -20.23
N LEU A 28 -55.67 17.01 -21.02
CA LEU A 28 -54.41 16.26 -20.85
C LEU A 28 -53.73 16.48 -19.50
N GLY A 29 -53.80 17.72 -18.98
CA GLY A 29 -53.19 18.07 -17.70
C GLY A 29 -53.87 17.40 -16.51
N SER A 30 -55.21 17.35 -16.49
CA SER A 30 -55.98 16.78 -15.36
C SER A 30 -56.17 15.27 -15.45
N GLU A 31 -56.33 14.72 -16.65
CA GLU A 31 -56.61 13.29 -16.84
C GLU A 31 -55.33 12.45 -16.92
N TYR A 32 -54.24 13.01 -17.47
CA TYR A 32 -53.06 12.23 -17.82
C TYR A 32 -51.74 12.80 -17.26
N ASN A 33 -51.76 13.93 -16.53
CA ASN A 33 -50.56 14.65 -16.07
C ASN A 33 -49.56 14.95 -17.20
N ILE A 34 -50.10 15.30 -18.36
CA ILE A 34 -49.34 15.65 -19.56
C ILE A 34 -49.50 17.15 -19.81
N THR A 35 -48.38 17.84 -20.05
CA THR A 35 -48.37 19.23 -20.52
C THR A 35 -47.78 19.27 -21.92
N ILE A 36 -48.46 19.96 -22.82
CA ILE A 36 -47.90 20.27 -24.13
C ILE A 36 -47.24 21.64 -24.01
N SER A 37 -45.91 21.67 -23.95
CA SER A 37 -45.17 22.92 -23.76
C SER A 37 -45.05 23.75 -25.03
N SER A 38 -45.03 23.10 -26.20
CA SER A 38 -44.85 23.78 -27.48
C SER A 38 -45.34 22.99 -28.68
N ILE A 39 -45.76 23.74 -29.70
CA ILE A 39 -45.94 23.25 -31.07
C ILE A 39 -44.90 23.99 -31.92
N ILE A 40 -44.03 23.25 -32.60
CA ILE A 40 -42.83 23.74 -33.29
C ILE A 40 -43.07 23.65 -34.81
N PRO A 41 -43.38 24.75 -35.50
CA PRO A 41 -43.58 24.76 -36.96
C PRO A 41 -42.24 24.90 -37.68
N THR A 42 -41.58 23.78 -37.96
CA THR A 42 -40.30 23.78 -38.68
C THR A 42 -40.09 22.51 -39.47
N THR A 43 -39.55 22.66 -40.68
CA THR A 43 -38.98 21.57 -41.48
C THR A 43 -37.46 21.50 -41.37
N ASN A 44 -36.83 22.49 -40.73
CA ASN A 44 -35.38 22.55 -40.53
C ASN A 44 -34.94 21.73 -39.31
N LEU A 45 -34.01 20.80 -39.55
CA LEU A 45 -33.46 19.89 -38.56
C LEU A 45 -32.76 20.59 -37.39
N GLU A 46 -31.96 21.62 -37.64
CA GLU A 46 -31.16 22.30 -36.60
C GLU A 46 -32.07 23.04 -35.61
N ILE A 47 -33.13 23.67 -36.13
CA ILE A 47 -34.16 24.33 -35.33
C ILE A 47 -34.94 23.29 -34.54
N ALA A 48 -35.29 22.16 -35.17
CA ALA A 48 -35.98 21.06 -34.52
C ALA A 48 -35.16 20.48 -33.36
N LYS A 49 -33.85 20.24 -33.55
CA LYS A 49 -32.93 19.77 -32.51
C LYS A 49 -32.92 20.70 -31.31
N SER A 50 -32.73 21.99 -31.57
CA SER A 50 -32.65 23.02 -30.53
C SER A 50 -33.97 23.18 -29.77
N ALA A 51 -35.10 23.14 -30.48
CA ALA A 51 -36.43 23.35 -29.90
C ALA A 51 -37.02 22.10 -29.23
N ALA A 52 -36.66 20.89 -29.70
CA ALA A 52 -37.14 19.63 -29.13
C ALA A 52 -36.27 19.12 -27.96
N ALA A 53 -35.04 19.63 -27.82
CA ALA A 53 -34.10 19.17 -26.80
C ALA A 53 -34.71 19.20 -25.38
N GLY A 54 -34.55 18.10 -24.66
CA GLY A 54 -35.00 17.97 -23.27
C GLY A 54 -36.51 17.78 -23.09
N ALA A 55 -37.27 17.55 -24.16
CA ALA A 55 -38.65 17.07 -24.02
C ALA A 55 -38.67 15.59 -23.59
N ASP A 56 -39.68 15.21 -22.81
CA ASP A 56 -39.89 13.80 -22.45
C ASP A 56 -40.44 13.02 -23.66
N LEU A 57 -41.35 13.64 -24.41
CA LEU A 57 -41.96 13.06 -25.60
C LEU A 57 -42.06 14.09 -26.74
N LEU A 58 -41.55 13.75 -27.92
CA LEU A 58 -41.75 14.51 -29.14
C LEU A 58 -42.73 13.79 -30.06
N ILE A 59 -43.79 14.49 -30.48
CA ILE A 59 -44.73 14.01 -31.48
C ILE A 59 -44.40 14.65 -32.82
N ILE A 60 -44.14 13.85 -33.85
CA ILE A 60 -43.97 14.31 -35.22
C ILE A 60 -45.32 14.22 -35.94
N ALA A 61 -45.87 15.38 -36.27
CA ALA A 61 -47.14 15.57 -36.97
C ALA A 61 -46.86 16.16 -38.36
N THR A 62 -46.35 15.32 -39.25
CA THR A 62 -46.12 15.63 -40.67
C THR A 62 -47.22 15.04 -41.54
N ASP A 63 -47.32 15.53 -42.77
CA ASP A 63 -48.32 15.04 -43.71
C ASP A 63 -48.15 13.55 -44.05
N ALA A 64 -49.25 12.94 -44.49
CA ALA A 64 -49.29 11.53 -44.88
C ALA A 64 -48.65 11.24 -46.24
N ASP A 65 -48.13 12.26 -46.90
CA ASP A 65 -47.49 12.21 -48.21
C ASP A 65 -46.06 11.67 -48.17
N ARG A 66 -45.53 11.33 -49.36
CA ARG A 66 -44.18 10.76 -49.46
C ARG A 66 -43.11 11.70 -48.88
N VAL A 67 -43.22 13.00 -49.15
CA VAL A 67 -42.28 14.02 -48.65
C VAL A 67 -42.38 14.15 -47.13
N GLY A 68 -43.59 14.25 -46.58
CA GLY A 68 -43.81 14.31 -45.13
C GLY A 68 -43.38 13.04 -44.39
N ARG A 69 -43.50 11.87 -45.03
CA ARG A 69 -42.93 10.61 -44.51
C ARG A 69 -41.40 10.64 -44.46
N GLU A 70 -40.74 11.03 -45.54
CA GLU A 70 -39.28 11.11 -45.61
C GLU A 70 -38.72 12.16 -44.63
N LEU A 71 -39.43 13.27 -44.43
CA LEU A 71 -39.09 14.26 -43.42
C LEU A 71 -39.21 13.70 -42.00
N ALA A 72 -40.33 13.04 -41.69
CA ALA A 72 -40.53 12.41 -40.38
C ALA A 72 -39.48 11.34 -40.08
N ASP A 73 -39.11 10.51 -41.05
CA ASP A 73 -38.10 9.47 -40.84
C ASP A 73 -36.71 10.07 -40.57
N ARG A 74 -36.37 11.19 -41.23
CA ARG A 74 -35.13 11.93 -40.96
C ARG A 74 -35.15 12.55 -39.57
N LEU A 75 -36.22 13.25 -39.21
CA LEU A 75 -36.40 13.84 -37.89
C LEU A 75 -36.37 12.79 -36.78
N PHE A 76 -37.02 11.64 -37.00
CA PHE A 76 -37.04 10.53 -36.05
C PHE A 76 -35.63 10.04 -35.73
N ARG A 77 -34.80 9.77 -36.74
CA ARG A 77 -33.43 9.26 -36.53
C ARG A 77 -32.57 10.25 -35.76
N GLU A 78 -32.65 11.52 -36.12
CA GLU A 78 -31.79 12.57 -35.57
C GLU A 78 -32.23 13.06 -34.19
N LEU A 79 -33.53 12.99 -33.87
CA LEU A 79 -34.09 13.48 -32.61
C LEU A 79 -34.27 12.39 -31.56
N SER A 80 -34.22 11.11 -31.94
CA SER A 80 -34.35 9.99 -30.99
C SER A 80 -33.26 9.96 -29.92
N GLU A 81 -32.09 10.52 -30.19
CA GLU A 81 -30.99 10.58 -29.21
C GLU A 81 -31.09 11.79 -28.26
N LEU A 82 -31.87 12.81 -28.63
CA LEU A 82 -31.96 14.10 -27.93
C LEU A 82 -33.22 14.26 -27.07
N VAL A 83 -34.20 13.39 -27.29
CA VAL A 83 -35.53 13.42 -26.66
C VAL A 83 -35.79 12.07 -26.01
N GLY A 84 -36.54 12.04 -24.90
CA GLY A 84 -36.84 10.80 -24.19
C GLY A 84 -37.55 9.74 -25.05
N HIS A 85 -38.56 10.14 -25.81
CA HIS A 85 -39.23 9.29 -26.79
C HIS A 85 -39.71 10.12 -27.98
N VAL A 86 -39.67 9.54 -29.19
CA VAL A 86 -40.22 10.18 -30.39
C VAL A 86 -41.31 9.29 -30.96
N GLU A 87 -42.48 9.85 -31.25
CA GLU A 87 -43.58 9.12 -31.88
C GLU A 87 -44.16 9.94 -33.02
N ARG A 88 -44.55 9.27 -34.10
CA ARG A 88 -45.22 9.90 -35.23
C ARG A 88 -46.74 9.71 -35.16
N MET A 89 -47.49 10.74 -35.54
CA MET A 89 -48.91 10.60 -35.82
C MET A 89 -49.18 9.78 -37.08
N LYS A 90 -50.17 8.88 -37.03
CA LYS A 90 -50.59 8.09 -38.20
C LYS A 90 -51.84 8.69 -38.81
N ILE A 91 -51.63 9.63 -39.72
CA ILE A 91 -52.69 10.26 -40.49
C ILE A 91 -53.08 9.35 -41.68
N PRO A 92 -54.38 9.24 -42.03
CA PRO A 92 -54.81 8.49 -43.22
C PRO A 92 -54.15 9.01 -44.51
N LEU A 93 -53.81 8.10 -45.43
CA LEU A 93 -53.18 8.46 -46.70
C LEU A 93 -54.03 9.44 -47.52
N GLY A 94 -53.36 10.39 -48.18
CA GLY A 94 -53.98 11.38 -49.08
C GLY A 94 -54.71 12.51 -48.38
N HIS A 95 -54.45 12.70 -47.08
CA HIS A 95 -54.95 13.84 -46.33
C HIS A 95 -53.78 14.66 -45.79
N ASP A 96 -53.83 15.96 -46.05
CA ASP A 96 -52.95 16.96 -45.43
C ASP A 96 -53.51 17.34 -44.06
N LEU A 97 -52.64 17.70 -43.11
CA LEU A 97 -53.07 18.12 -41.78
C LEU A 97 -54.09 19.26 -41.81
N GLU A 98 -53.97 20.15 -42.78
CA GLU A 98 -54.85 21.31 -42.99
C GLU A 98 -56.30 20.95 -43.34
N HIS A 99 -56.52 19.80 -43.99
CA HIS A 99 -57.82 19.42 -44.57
C HIS A 99 -58.55 18.32 -43.78
N ILE A 100 -57.98 17.87 -42.67
CA ILE A 100 -58.55 16.82 -41.83
C ILE A 100 -59.50 17.41 -40.80
N ASP A 101 -60.55 16.66 -40.48
CA ASP A 101 -61.43 16.97 -39.35
C ASP A 101 -60.63 17.02 -38.04
N VAL A 102 -60.78 18.11 -37.30
CA VAL A 102 -60.16 18.34 -35.99
C VAL A 102 -60.45 17.18 -35.03
N GLU A 103 -61.62 16.54 -35.12
CA GLU A 103 -61.94 15.36 -34.30
C GLU A 103 -61.05 14.15 -34.59
N LEU A 104 -60.68 13.95 -35.86
CA LEU A 104 -59.81 12.86 -36.27
C LEU A 104 -58.37 13.11 -35.81
N VAL A 105 -57.88 14.34 -35.96
CA VAL A 105 -56.57 14.77 -35.43
C VAL A 105 -56.53 14.56 -33.92
N ARG A 106 -57.59 14.93 -33.20
CA ARG A 106 -57.72 14.71 -31.75
C ARG A 106 -57.64 13.22 -31.38
N LYS A 107 -58.36 12.36 -32.10
CA LYS A 107 -58.33 10.91 -31.88
C LYS A 107 -56.92 10.35 -32.09
N GLU A 108 -56.25 10.78 -33.15
CA GLU A 108 -54.90 10.30 -33.45
C GLU A 108 -53.85 10.84 -32.48
N LEU A 109 -53.99 12.07 -31.98
CA LEU A 109 -53.14 12.59 -30.90
C LEU A 109 -53.27 11.74 -29.64
N LYS A 110 -54.51 11.41 -29.21
CA LYS A 110 -54.73 10.48 -28.08
C LYS A 110 -54.08 9.12 -28.32
N ASN A 111 -54.30 8.52 -29.50
CA ASN A 111 -53.71 7.23 -29.84
C ASN A 111 -52.17 7.29 -29.83
N THR A 112 -51.60 8.39 -30.31
CA THR A 112 -50.15 8.60 -30.36
C THR A 112 -49.57 8.69 -28.95
N LEU A 113 -50.21 9.44 -28.06
CA LEU A 113 -49.83 9.51 -26.64
C LEU A 113 -49.90 8.14 -25.95
N VAL A 114 -50.98 7.39 -26.20
CA VAL A 114 -51.13 6.03 -25.66
C VAL A 114 -50.04 5.10 -26.20
N ARG A 115 -49.75 5.13 -27.51
CA ARG A 115 -48.68 4.32 -28.11
C ARG A 115 -47.32 4.67 -27.52
N ALA A 116 -47.02 5.96 -27.38
CA ALA A 116 -45.78 6.42 -26.77
C ALA A 116 -45.67 5.91 -25.33
N GLY A 117 -46.71 6.12 -24.50
CA GLY A 117 -46.73 5.63 -23.12
C GLY A 117 -46.55 4.12 -23.00
N LEU A 118 -47.22 3.33 -23.86
CA LEU A 118 -47.06 1.87 -23.87
C LEU A 118 -45.64 1.45 -24.29
N LYS A 119 -45.03 2.10 -25.28
CA LYS A 119 -43.64 1.84 -25.66
C LYS A 119 -42.66 2.18 -24.54
N SER A 120 -42.86 3.30 -23.86
CA SER A 120 -42.02 3.67 -22.70
C SER A 120 -42.14 2.64 -21.57
N LEU A 121 -43.33 2.08 -21.33
CA LEU A 121 -43.52 1.01 -20.35
C LEU A 121 -42.82 -0.30 -20.73
N GLN A 122 -42.60 -0.58 -22.02
CA GLN A 122 -41.86 -1.77 -22.46
C GLN A 122 -40.38 -1.71 -22.08
N ILE A 123 -39.80 -0.51 -21.93
CA ILE A 123 -38.39 -0.29 -21.54
C ILE A 123 -38.20 -0.41 -20.02
N LEU A 124 -39.29 -0.29 -19.23
CA LEU A 124 -39.26 -0.30 -17.78
C LEU A 124 -38.54 -1.51 -17.15
N PRO A 125 -38.69 -2.76 -17.65
CA PRO A 125 -37.98 -3.91 -17.12
C PRO A 125 -36.46 -3.78 -17.25
N GLU A 126 -35.97 -3.27 -18.39
CA GLU A 126 -34.54 -3.05 -18.63
C GLU A 126 -33.99 -1.98 -17.68
N TYR A 127 -34.74 -0.88 -17.50
CA TYR A 127 -34.40 0.16 -16.54
C TYR A 127 -34.34 -0.39 -15.11
N MET A 128 -35.28 -1.24 -14.70
CA MET A 128 -35.28 -1.87 -13.38
C MET A 128 -34.08 -2.81 -13.19
N ALA A 129 -33.72 -3.57 -14.23
CA ALA A 129 -32.53 -4.42 -14.20
C ALA A 129 -31.25 -3.58 -14.01
N LEU A 130 -31.10 -2.48 -14.76
CA LEU A 130 -29.97 -1.58 -14.63
C LEU A 130 -29.93 -0.90 -13.26
N ARG A 131 -31.08 -0.49 -12.73
CA ARG A 131 -31.19 0.07 -11.38
C ARG A 131 -30.72 -0.92 -10.31
N ASN A 132 -31.08 -2.20 -10.43
CA ASN A 132 -30.64 -3.23 -9.49
C ASN A 132 -29.12 -3.44 -9.58
N GLN A 133 -28.55 -3.50 -10.79
CA GLN A 133 -27.11 -3.59 -10.98
C GLN A 133 -26.37 -2.41 -10.33
N LEU A 134 -26.92 -1.20 -10.45
CA LEU A 134 -26.36 0.00 -9.81
C LEU A 134 -26.45 -0.08 -8.27
N LEU A 135 -27.55 -0.63 -7.74
CA LEU A 135 -27.71 -0.84 -6.31
C LEU A 135 -26.70 -1.86 -5.77
N ASP A 136 -26.50 -2.96 -6.49
CA ASP A 136 -25.51 -3.99 -6.16
C ASP A 136 -24.08 -3.43 -6.20
N LEU A 137 -23.77 -2.63 -7.23
CA LEU A 137 -22.46 -1.99 -7.36
C LEU A 137 -22.20 -0.99 -6.23
N LYS A 138 -23.22 -0.21 -5.85
CA LYS A 138 -23.14 0.69 -4.71
C LYS A 138 -22.86 -0.09 -3.42
N GLY A 139 -23.57 -1.20 -3.19
CA GLY A 139 -23.30 -2.05 -2.02
C GLY A 139 -21.86 -2.57 -2.00
N LYS A 140 -21.30 -2.97 -3.16
CA LYS A 140 -19.90 -3.37 -3.27
C LYS A 140 -18.92 -2.23 -2.97
N TYR A 141 -19.23 -1.02 -3.43
CA TYR A 141 -18.43 0.16 -3.15
C TYR A 141 -18.41 0.48 -1.65
N ASP A 142 -19.57 0.47 -1.01
CA ASP A 142 -19.69 0.73 0.43
C ASP A 142 -18.90 -0.31 1.25
N MET A 143 -18.92 -1.59 0.85
CA MET A 143 -18.09 -2.63 1.47
C MET A 143 -16.59 -2.37 1.28
N LEU A 144 -16.17 -2.01 0.06
CA LEU A 144 -14.77 -1.72 -0.23
C LEU A 144 -14.27 -0.48 0.52
N GLU A 145 -15.13 0.52 0.71
CA GLU A 145 -14.82 1.70 1.52
C GLU A 145 -14.59 1.34 2.99
N GLN A 146 -15.40 0.43 3.55
CA GLN A 146 -15.19 -0.10 4.90
C GLN A 146 -13.89 -0.89 5.02
N GLU A 147 -13.59 -1.76 4.05
CA GLU A 147 -12.33 -2.52 4.03
C GLU A 147 -11.12 -1.58 3.97
N LYS A 148 -11.18 -0.54 3.15
CA LYS A 148 -10.14 0.49 3.05
C LYS A 148 -9.91 1.17 4.41
N GLN A 149 -10.98 1.63 5.08
CA GLN A 149 -10.86 2.26 6.39
C GLN A 149 -10.26 1.32 7.44
N ASN A 150 -10.65 0.04 7.42
CA ASN A 150 -10.08 -0.96 8.32
C ASN A 150 -8.58 -1.17 8.07
N LEU A 151 -8.16 -1.26 6.80
CA LEU A 151 -6.76 -1.36 6.43
C LEU A 151 -5.96 -0.12 6.84
N GLU A 152 -6.51 1.08 6.68
CA GLU A 152 -5.87 2.33 7.14
C GLU A 152 -5.65 2.32 8.65
N ASN A 153 -6.64 1.86 9.43
CA ASN A 153 -6.49 1.72 10.88
C ASN A 153 -5.42 0.67 11.25
N GLN A 154 -5.42 -0.48 10.57
CA GLN A 154 -4.41 -1.52 10.79
C GLN A 154 -3.00 -1.03 10.45
N LEU A 155 -2.86 -0.23 9.40
CA LEU A 155 -1.59 0.36 8.99
C LEU A 155 -1.10 1.33 10.07
N GLN A 156 -1.98 2.19 10.58
CA GLN A 156 -1.66 3.10 11.68
C GLN A 156 -1.24 2.36 12.97
N GLU A 157 -1.96 1.30 13.33
CA GLU A 157 -1.59 0.46 14.48
C GLU A 157 -0.22 -0.22 14.28
N LEU A 158 0.08 -0.65 13.06
CA LEU A 158 1.34 -1.31 12.73
C LEU A 158 2.51 -0.32 12.75
N GLU A 159 2.30 0.90 12.26
CA GLU A 159 3.28 2.00 12.34
C GLU A 159 3.62 2.33 13.79
N GLN A 160 2.63 2.43 14.67
CA GLN A 160 2.86 2.66 16.11
C GLN A 160 3.69 1.53 16.74
N LYS A 161 3.33 0.27 16.47
CA LYS A 161 4.08 -0.90 16.96
C LYS A 161 5.51 -0.91 16.42
N TYR A 162 5.71 -0.49 15.17
CA TYR A 162 7.04 -0.40 14.57
C TYR A 162 7.89 0.68 15.25
N GLU A 163 7.31 1.84 15.54
CA GLU A 163 7.99 2.90 16.30
C GLU A 163 8.37 2.46 17.71
N GLU A 164 7.46 1.80 18.43
CA GLU A 164 7.73 1.25 19.77
C GLU A 164 8.89 0.25 19.72
N LEU A 165 8.86 -0.69 18.78
CA LEU A 165 9.90 -1.69 18.62
C LEU A 165 11.25 -1.07 18.25
N MET A 166 11.25 -0.03 17.41
CA MET A 166 12.47 0.71 17.05
C MET A 166 13.07 1.43 18.27
N GLN A 167 12.25 2.00 19.14
CA GLN A 167 12.71 2.62 20.37
C GLN A 167 13.31 1.59 21.34
N GLU A 168 12.65 0.44 21.50
CA GLU A 168 13.17 -0.66 22.32
C GLU A 168 14.49 -1.20 21.78
N TYR A 169 14.59 -1.39 20.45
CA TYR A 169 15.81 -1.81 19.80
C TYR A 169 16.96 -0.82 20.05
N GLN A 170 16.69 0.48 19.94
CA GLN A 170 17.70 1.50 20.21
C GLN A 170 18.16 1.48 21.68
N ARG A 171 17.22 1.36 22.64
CA ARG A 171 17.55 1.24 24.06
C ARG A 171 18.42 0.02 24.35
N LEU A 172 18.06 -1.15 23.82
CA LEU A 172 18.82 -2.39 23.99
C LEU A 172 20.20 -2.31 23.34
N LYS A 173 20.31 -1.59 22.22
CA LYS A 173 21.60 -1.34 21.57
C LYS A 173 22.50 -0.47 22.46
N ASP A 174 21.96 0.62 22.99
CA ASP A 174 22.69 1.52 23.89
C ASP A 174 23.09 0.80 25.19
N GLU A 175 22.21 -0.03 25.77
CA GLU A 175 22.51 -0.88 26.92
C GLU A 175 23.64 -1.87 26.62
N ASN A 176 23.61 -2.53 25.46
CA ASN A 176 24.70 -3.42 25.04
C ASN A 176 26.02 -2.69 24.86
N GLU A 177 26.02 -1.49 24.29
CA GLU A 177 27.23 -0.67 24.16
C GLU A 177 27.78 -0.27 25.54
N ASN A 178 26.90 0.13 26.46
CA ASN A 178 27.28 0.44 27.84
C ASN A 178 27.85 -0.78 28.57
N LEU A 179 27.24 -1.96 28.42
CA LEU A 179 27.73 -3.20 28.99
C LEU A 179 29.09 -3.60 28.41
N LYS A 180 29.32 -3.41 27.11
CA LYS A 180 30.64 -3.61 26.49
C LYS A 180 31.69 -2.69 27.11
N ILE A 181 31.39 -1.39 27.25
CA ILE A 181 32.31 -0.44 27.89
C ILE A 181 32.62 -0.86 29.34
N LEU A 182 31.63 -1.33 30.08
CA LEU A 182 31.83 -1.82 31.45
C LEU A 182 32.67 -3.10 31.50
N LEU A 183 32.50 -3.99 30.51
CA LEU A 183 33.30 -5.20 30.39
C LEU A 183 34.75 -4.88 30.06
N ASP A 184 34.99 -4.00 29.09
CA ASP A 184 36.33 -3.53 28.69
C ASP A 184 37.05 -2.83 29.86
N ARG A 185 36.32 -2.14 30.74
CA ARG A 185 36.91 -1.56 31.97
C ARG A 185 37.28 -2.61 33.02
N ARG A 186 36.62 -3.77 33.02
CA ARG A 186 36.89 -4.87 33.97
C ARG A 186 37.90 -5.88 33.44
N SER A 187 38.27 -5.82 32.15
CA SER A 187 39.15 -6.82 31.53
C SER A 187 40.64 -6.69 31.84
N ASN A 188 41.06 -5.79 32.74
CA ASN A 188 42.46 -5.73 33.24
C ASN A 188 42.82 -6.91 34.19
N LEU A 189 42.12 -8.03 34.06
CA LEU A 189 42.37 -9.28 34.76
C LEU A 189 43.31 -10.13 33.90
N VAL A 190 44.57 -10.23 34.33
CA VAL A 190 45.59 -10.99 33.59
C VAL A 190 45.92 -12.25 34.38
N LYS A 191 46.08 -13.38 33.69
CA LYS A 191 46.59 -14.62 34.31
C LYS A 191 48.05 -14.42 34.69
N ILE A 192 48.41 -14.77 35.92
CA ILE A 192 49.78 -14.61 36.44
C ILE A 192 50.77 -15.43 35.61
N GLU A 193 50.39 -16.65 35.21
CA GLU A 193 51.23 -17.53 34.39
C GLU A 193 51.53 -16.95 33.00
N ASP A 194 50.52 -16.36 32.36
CA ASP A 194 50.66 -15.80 31.01
C ASP A 194 51.47 -14.50 31.06
N ALA A 195 51.21 -13.63 32.05
CA ALA A 195 51.98 -12.40 32.27
C ALA A 195 53.45 -12.70 32.62
N TRP A 196 53.70 -13.71 33.46
CA TRP A 196 55.06 -14.10 33.84
C TRP A 196 55.84 -14.67 32.67
N LYS A 197 55.26 -15.60 31.90
CA LYS A 197 55.92 -16.21 30.73
C LYS A 197 56.19 -15.20 29.61
N GLN A 198 55.35 -14.18 29.47
CA GLN A 198 55.57 -13.10 28.49
C GLN A 198 56.74 -12.20 28.87
N ILE A 199 56.93 -11.90 30.16
CA ILE A 199 58.00 -11.00 30.64
C ILE A 199 59.31 -11.76 30.87
N PHE A 200 59.25 -13.01 31.35
CA PHE A 200 60.39 -13.86 31.70
C PHE A 200 60.23 -15.27 31.10
N PRO A 201 60.57 -15.46 29.80
CA PRO A 201 60.47 -16.76 29.15
C PRO A 201 61.44 -17.79 29.77
N GLY A 202 60.91 -18.93 30.23
CA GLY A 202 61.73 -20.06 30.72
C GLY A 202 62.02 -20.07 32.22
N GLU A 203 61.50 -19.11 32.99
CA GLU A 203 61.63 -19.10 34.45
C GLU A 203 60.41 -19.66 35.16
N GLU A 204 60.63 -20.26 36.34
CA GLU A 204 59.55 -20.80 37.16
C GLU A 204 58.63 -19.69 37.64
N VAL A 205 57.32 -19.89 37.45
CA VAL A 205 56.30 -18.95 37.89
C VAL A 205 56.31 -18.89 39.43
N PRO A 206 56.50 -17.72 40.05
CA PRO A 206 56.53 -17.60 41.50
C PRO A 206 55.17 -17.94 42.10
N SER A 207 55.18 -18.46 43.33
CA SER A 207 53.94 -18.75 44.04
C SER A 207 53.16 -17.46 44.34
N GLU A 208 51.83 -17.56 44.33
CA GLU A 208 50.91 -16.43 44.57
C GLU A 208 51.21 -15.72 45.89
N GLU A 209 51.69 -16.43 46.91
CA GLU A 209 52.05 -15.87 48.20
C GLU A 209 53.24 -14.89 48.13
N ILE A 210 54.19 -15.11 47.22
CA ILE A 210 55.37 -14.24 47.04
C ILE A 210 54.94 -12.94 46.37
N ILE A 211 54.10 -13.03 45.34
CA ILE A 211 53.55 -11.86 44.64
C ILE A 211 52.64 -11.08 45.61
N GLY A 212 51.78 -11.76 46.38
CA GLY A 212 50.95 -11.16 47.41
C GLY A 212 51.79 -10.39 48.44
N LYS A 213 52.84 -11.00 48.98
CA LYS A 213 53.78 -10.34 49.93
C LYS A 213 54.48 -9.12 49.31
N ALA A 214 54.81 -9.16 48.02
CA ALA A 214 55.39 -8.01 47.33
C ALA A 214 54.38 -6.85 47.22
N VAL A 215 53.14 -7.13 46.85
CA VAL A 215 52.05 -6.13 46.79
C VAL A 215 51.80 -5.50 48.17
N GLU A 216 51.82 -6.31 49.24
CA GLU A 216 51.68 -5.83 50.61
C GLU A 216 52.86 -4.95 51.05
N LYS A 217 54.09 -5.39 50.82
CA LYS A 217 55.30 -4.64 51.20
C LYS A 217 55.50 -3.35 50.41
N LEU A 218 55.03 -3.31 49.16
CA LEU A 218 55.08 -2.12 48.31
C LEU A 218 53.93 -1.14 48.60
N GLY A 219 52.99 -1.47 49.49
CA GLY A 219 51.87 -0.62 49.83
C GLY A 219 50.87 -0.40 48.69
N LEU A 220 50.84 -1.34 47.73
CA LEU A 220 49.96 -1.27 46.54
C LEU A 220 48.59 -1.95 46.76
N GLN A 221 48.28 -2.28 48.01
CA GLN A 221 47.03 -2.88 48.44
C GLN A 221 45.84 -1.98 48.02
N GLY A 222 44.94 -2.55 47.21
CA GLY A 222 43.76 -1.84 46.68
C GLY A 222 43.94 -1.29 45.26
N ARG A 223 45.18 -1.13 44.77
CA ARG A 223 45.49 -0.79 43.36
C ARG A 223 45.86 -2.00 42.53
N VAL A 224 46.47 -2.99 43.16
CA VAL A 224 46.76 -4.30 42.59
C VAL A 224 46.20 -5.38 43.51
N ILE A 225 45.47 -6.33 42.92
CA ILE A 225 44.83 -7.43 43.63
C ILE A 225 45.31 -8.73 42.99
N VAL A 226 45.80 -9.66 43.82
CA VAL A 226 46.33 -10.95 43.40
C VAL A 226 45.53 -12.05 44.08
N GLY A 227 45.07 -13.03 43.31
CA GLY A 227 44.44 -14.22 43.87
C GLY A 227 43.90 -15.19 42.83
N GLN A 228 43.85 -16.48 43.18
CA GLN A 228 43.29 -17.57 42.36
C GLN A 228 43.94 -17.66 40.96
N GLY A 229 45.24 -17.40 40.86
CA GLY A 229 45.99 -17.45 39.61
C GLY A 229 45.90 -16.20 38.72
N TYR A 230 45.21 -15.14 39.17
CA TYR A 230 45.05 -13.88 38.42
C TYR A 230 45.61 -12.68 39.17
N ILE A 231 46.09 -11.70 38.40
CA ILE A 231 46.49 -10.38 38.86
C ILE A 231 45.62 -9.32 38.18
N TYR A 232 45.03 -8.45 38.98
CA TYR A 232 44.27 -7.30 38.55
C TYR A 232 45.03 -6.04 38.93
N ALA A 233 45.13 -5.08 38.01
CA ALA A 233 45.61 -3.74 38.32
C ALA A 233 44.75 -2.68 37.61
N GLU A 234 44.67 -1.49 38.22
CA GLU A 234 44.04 -0.32 37.59
C GLU A 234 44.74 0.07 36.28
N GLU A 235 46.06 -0.13 36.19
CA GLU A 235 46.89 0.11 35.00
C GLU A 235 47.75 -1.13 34.70
N GLU A 236 47.78 -1.57 33.43
CA GLU A 236 48.57 -2.75 33.01
C GLU A 236 50.06 -2.63 33.33
N LYS A 237 50.62 -1.41 33.29
CA LYS A 237 52.04 -1.15 33.60
C LYS A 237 52.41 -1.52 35.03
N LEU A 238 51.48 -1.40 35.98
CA LEU A 238 51.71 -1.77 37.37
C LEU A 238 51.91 -3.28 37.53
N ILE A 239 51.26 -4.09 36.69
CA ILE A 239 51.44 -5.54 36.67
C ILE A 239 52.89 -5.86 36.28
N GLU A 240 53.40 -5.26 35.20
CA GLU A 240 54.78 -5.48 34.76
C GLU A 240 55.82 -5.05 35.80
N GLU A 241 55.64 -3.89 36.41
CA GLU A 241 56.57 -3.36 37.41
C GLU A 241 56.64 -4.27 38.64
N ILE A 242 55.51 -4.77 39.12
CA ILE A 242 55.46 -5.69 40.26
C ILE A 242 56.14 -7.01 39.91
N LEU A 243 55.87 -7.60 38.74
CA LEU A 243 56.49 -8.86 38.34
C LEU A 243 58.01 -8.70 38.18
N LYS A 244 58.49 -7.56 37.65
CA LYS A 244 59.93 -7.23 37.60
C LYS A 244 60.57 -7.09 38.99
N ILE A 245 59.87 -6.47 39.94
CA ILE A 245 60.35 -6.33 41.32
C ILE A 245 60.39 -7.68 42.03
N VAL A 246 59.37 -8.52 41.84
CA VAL A 246 59.33 -9.89 42.38
C VAL A 246 60.47 -10.71 41.80
N TYR A 247 60.69 -10.65 40.49
CA TYR A 247 61.81 -11.32 39.84
C TYR A 247 63.16 -10.86 40.42
N LEU A 248 63.39 -9.55 40.50
CA LEU A 248 64.62 -8.99 41.07
C LEU A 248 64.83 -9.45 42.52
N SER A 249 63.76 -9.53 43.31
CA SER A 249 63.82 -10.02 44.70
C SER A 249 64.19 -11.50 44.79
N MET A 250 63.74 -12.33 43.84
CA MET A 250 64.10 -13.75 43.76
C MET A 250 65.54 -13.93 43.31
N THR A 251 66.00 -13.15 42.33
CA THR A 251 67.38 -13.20 41.83
C THR A 251 68.38 -12.72 42.88
N ILE A 252 68.07 -11.64 43.63
CA ILE A 252 68.91 -11.16 44.74
C ILE A 252 68.92 -12.14 45.92
N SER A 253 67.83 -12.88 46.14
CA SER A 253 67.73 -13.88 47.22
C SER A 253 68.37 -15.22 46.87
N LYS A 254 68.80 -15.44 45.61
CA LYS A 254 69.67 -16.56 45.23
C LYS A 254 71.12 -16.13 45.48
N PRO A 255 71.85 -16.73 46.44
CA PRO A 255 73.27 -16.49 46.57
C PRO A 255 74.00 -16.99 45.31
N GLU A 256 74.99 -16.23 44.83
CA GLU A 256 75.97 -16.69 43.85
C GLU A 256 76.70 -17.93 44.39
N GLU A 257 76.39 -19.11 43.85
CA GLU A 257 77.30 -20.27 43.88
C GLU A 257 77.82 -20.50 42.46
N GLU A 258 78.96 -19.87 42.14
CA GLU A 258 79.86 -20.35 41.10
C GLU A 258 80.74 -21.48 41.67
N GLY A 259 80.95 -22.58 40.92
CA GLY A 259 82.17 -23.39 41.12
C GLY A 259 82.17 -24.90 40.80
N ILE A 260 82.00 -25.27 39.52
CA ILE A 260 82.83 -26.22 38.74
C ILE A 260 83.01 -27.69 39.24
N LYS A 261 82.61 -28.64 38.37
CA LYS A 261 83.44 -29.79 37.90
C LYS A 261 82.90 -30.41 36.59
N GLU A 262 83.55 -30.05 35.49
CA GLU A 262 84.00 -30.88 34.35
C GLU A 262 84.14 -32.40 34.67
N VAL A 263 83.96 -33.42 33.79
CA VAL A 263 83.94 -33.59 32.32
C VAL A 263 83.44 -35.03 32.00
N GLU A 264 82.90 -35.21 30.77
CA GLU A 264 82.73 -36.45 29.98
C GLU A 264 81.65 -37.49 30.33
N LYS A 265 80.59 -37.52 29.51
CA LYS A 265 80.55 -38.46 28.37
C LYS A 265 79.64 -37.94 27.26
N VAL A 266 80.29 -37.57 26.17
CA VAL A 266 79.75 -37.53 24.80
C VAL A 266 79.49 -38.99 24.39
N GLU A 267 78.53 -39.18 23.48
CA GLU A 267 78.07 -40.42 22.84
C GLU A 267 76.85 -41.08 23.51
N GLU A 268 75.81 -41.30 22.69
CA GLU A 268 74.51 -41.92 22.97
C GLU A 268 73.33 -40.98 23.28
N GLU A 269 73.03 -40.04 22.37
CA GLU A 269 71.63 -39.73 22.02
C GLU A 269 71.45 -39.07 20.63
N GLU A 270 72.55 -38.71 19.94
CA GLU A 270 72.60 -38.55 18.47
C GLU A 270 72.27 -39.85 17.68
N LYS A 271 71.85 -40.93 18.35
CA LYS A 271 71.35 -42.17 17.74
C LYS A 271 69.82 -42.32 17.76
N LEU A 272 69.08 -41.34 18.29
CA LEU A 272 67.61 -41.36 18.26
C LEU A 272 67.02 -40.51 17.13
N GLU A 273 67.76 -39.52 16.61
CA GLU A 273 67.33 -38.71 15.45
C GLU A 273 67.55 -39.40 14.08
N GLU A 274 68.33 -40.49 14.00
CA GLU A 274 68.44 -41.31 12.77
C GLU A 274 67.44 -42.48 12.71
N ALA A 275 66.67 -42.73 13.78
CA ALA A 275 65.66 -43.81 13.82
C ALA A 275 64.25 -43.33 13.42
N GLU A 276 63.86 -42.09 13.71
CA GLU A 276 62.53 -41.57 13.32
C GLU A 276 62.47 -41.07 11.86
N VAL A 277 63.61 -40.80 11.22
CA VAL A 277 63.65 -40.39 9.79
C VAL A 277 63.57 -41.61 8.83
N PHE A 278 63.63 -42.85 9.35
CA PHE A 278 63.55 -44.06 8.52
C PHE A 278 62.17 -44.75 8.54
N GLU A 279 61.26 -44.41 9.46
CA GLU A 279 59.90 -44.98 9.49
C GLU A 279 58.85 -44.14 8.72
N GLU A 280 59.06 -42.83 8.50
CA GLU A 280 58.14 -42.01 7.71
C GLU A 280 58.33 -42.09 6.18
N ARG A 281 59.26 -42.92 5.68
CA ARG A 281 59.57 -43.02 4.24
C ARG A 281 59.28 -44.37 3.59
N ILE A 282 58.47 -45.21 4.25
CA ILE A 282 57.94 -46.48 3.69
C ILE A 282 56.40 -46.45 3.54
N GLU A 283 55.69 -45.40 3.99
CA GLU A 283 54.23 -45.26 3.75
C GLU A 283 53.84 -44.38 2.55
N GLU A 284 54.80 -43.84 1.79
CA GLU A 284 54.53 -43.22 0.47
C GLU A 284 55.53 -43.71 -0.60
N LEU A 285 55.37 -44.96 -1.03
CA LEU A 285 55.68 -45.52 -2.37
C LEU A 285 55.11 -46.93 -2.52
#